data_AF-A0A7Y5TCI0-F1
#
_entry.id   AF-A0A7Y5TCI0-F1
#
_cell.length_a   1.000
_cell.length_b   1.000
_cell.length_c   1.000
_cell.angle_alpha   90.00
_cell.angle_beta   90.00
_cell.angle_gamma   90.00
#
_symmetry.space_group_name_H-M   'P 1'
#
loop_
_entity.id
_entity.type
_entity.pdbx_description
1 polymer ?
#
loop_
_entity_poly.entity_id
_entity_poly.type
_entity_poly.pdbx_seq_one_letter_code
_entity_poly.pdbx_strand_id
1 'polypeptide(L)'
;MSRHTPRSRDERTATPLSADDARPLVDDPALPGVHKVLSRAGLQDWLSDALDQPCIVTPRRLRYKAGTSAVLGFDLTTVRDGVVVTEACLARAYADHAAAKIEKLSEKVPADACLARDDALRAVVTTAAGDRALPLLPALGRPDGAARLLDRLFPETSAPAQTRLHTVRHNPGRRWVGVLERDDAKPLLLRAYGGREEVSHAATCYRALRHVTDVRTPRLVATARSLAVMAVRWVEGSELTLTGAAPQWRAAGSTLARLHESPRRDLPPRDVRAEAAALMRTAHQVAGLLPELSAAVLGTAATTARLLEQVRGECATVHGDFSADQVVVRPDGRPVVIDLDAAHRGASAYDVGCLTASTLSLAEAAGSPWRGEHALADFFDGYDAVRRLPDRYAVGVHTVAFRIRKAVDPFRDCAPDWREQVAARVAAARAALDDVSVAGSRA
;
A
#
# COMPACT_ATOMS: atom_id res chain seq x y z
N MET A 1 -18.22 -19.19 22.26
CA MET A 1 -17.34 -19.56 21.13
C MET A 1 -17.96 -19.03 19.84
N SER A 2 -17.80 -17.72 19.60
CA SER A 2 -18.26 -17.05 18.38
C SER A 2 -17.04 -16.86 17.50
N ARG A 3 -17.03 -17.50 16.33
CA ARG A 3 -16.00 -17.31 15.30
C ARG A 3 -16.13 -15.88 14.81
N HIS A 4 -15.21 -15.01 15.23
CA HIS A 4 -15.06 -13.69 14.63
C HIS A 4 -14.35 -13.89 13.30
N THR A 5 -15.15 -14.15 12.27
CA THR A 5 -14.77 -13.97 10.87
C THR A 5 -14.18 -12.56 10.73
N PRO A 6 -13.07 -12.35 10.00
CA PRO A 6 -12.72 -11.01 9.59
C PRO A 6 -13.96 -10.43 8.89
N ARG A 7 -14.44 -9.27 9.32
CA ARG A 7 -15.50 -8.56 8.60
C ARG A 7 -15.04 -8.48 7.15
N SER A 8 -15.71 -9.21 6.29
CA SER A 8 -15.67 -8.99 4.88
C SER A 8 -15.95 -7.50 4.67
N ARG A 9 -15.15 -6.85 3.82
CA ARG A 9 -15.59 -5.62 3.16
C ARG A 9 -16.67 -5.91 2.09
N ASP A 10 -17.18 -7.14 2.05
CA ASP A 10 -18.30 -7.59 1.24
C ASP A 10 -19.60 -7.37 2.00
N GLU A 11 -20.13 -6.17 1.82
CA GLU A 11 -21.57 -5.89 1.69
C GLU A 11 -21.67 -4.42 1.21
N ARG A 12 -21.06 -4.15 0.06
CA ARG A 12 -21.41 -2.96 -0.72
C ARG A 12 -22.33 -3.44 -1.83
N THR A 13 -23.63 -3.37 -1.54
CA THR A 13 -24.67 -3.39 -2.57
C THR A 13 -24.28 -2.42 -3.68
N ALA A 14 -24.43 -2.86 -4.93
CA ALA A 14 -24.07 -2.09 -6.11
C ALA A 14 -24.71 -0.70 -6.05
N THR A 15 -23.90 0.32 -5.78
CA THR A 15 -24.36 1.70 -5.88
C THR A 15 -24.61 1.98 -7.37
N PRO A 16 -25.79 2.50 -7.76
CA PRO A 16 -26.07 2.81 -9.15
C PRO A 16 -25.00 3.75 -9.72
N LEU A 17 -24.63 3.52 -10.99
CA LEU A 17 -23.64 4.33 -11.69
C LEU A 17 -24.14 5.79 -11.75
N SER A 18 -23.28 6.70 -11.31
CA SER A 18 -23.46 8.15 -11.34
C SER A 18 -22.86 8.74 -12.63
N ALA A 19 -23.18 10.00 -12.93
CA ALA A 19 -22.54 10.73 -14.04
C ALA A 19 -21.02 10.86 -13.88
N ASP A 20 -20.51 10.82 -12.64
CA ASP A 20 -19.08 10.82 -12.34
C ASP A 20 -18.40 9.49 -12.69
N ASP A 21 -19.14 8.37 -12.70
CA ASP A 21 -18.60 7.06 -13.08
C ASP A 21 -18.27 6.98 -14.59
N ALA A 22 -18.81 7.88 -15.41
CA ALA A 22 -18.54 7.97 -16.85
C ALA A 22 -17.30 8.82 -17.19
N ARG A 23 -16.84 9.70 -16.29
CA ARG A 23 -15.66 10.53 -16.52
C ARG A 23 -14.40 9.74 -16.20
N PRO A 24 -13.34 9.79 -17.03
CA PRO A 24 -12.08 9.17 -16.68
C PRO A 24 -11.39 9.92 -15.53
N LEU A 25 -10.62 9.19 -14.73
CA LEU A 25 -9.81 9.79 -13.66
C LEU A 25 -8.82 10.84 -14.20
N VAL A 26 -8.23 10.59 -15.38
CA VAL A 26 -7.31 11.49 -16.07
C VAL A 26 -7.53 11.41 -17.58
N ASP A 27 -7.34 12.53 -18.26
CA ASP A 27 -7.28 12.61 -19.72
C ASP A 27 -5.81 12.66 -20.13
N ASP A 28 -5.35 11.64 -20.86
CA ASP A 28 -3.98 11.53 -21.36
C ASP A 28 -4.03 11.22 -22.86
N PRO A 29 -3.86 12.23 -23.74
CA PRO A 29 -4.04 12.05 -25.18
C PRO A 29 -3.00 11.10 -25.80
N ALA A 30 -1.90 10.81 -25.10
CA ALA A 30 -0.92 9.83 -25.56
C ALA A 30 -1.34 8.38 -25.26
N LEU A 31 -2.46 8.16 -24.56
CA LEU A 31 -2.99 6.84 -24.19
C LEU A 31 -4.38 6.64 -24.82
N PRO A 32 -4.49 6.07 -26.04
CA PRO A 32 -5.76 5.97 -26.77
C PRO A 32 -6.92 5.33 -25.97
N GLY A 33 -6.62 4.31 -25.16
CA GLY A 33 -7.61 3.59 -24.36
C GLY A 33 -7.84 4.13 -22.94
N VAL A 34 -7.27 5.27 -22.56
CA VAL A 34 -7.34 5.76 -21.17
C VAL A 34 -8.77 6.06 -20.73
N HIS A 35 -9.59 6.63 -21.60
CA HIS A 35 -11.01 6.94 -21.34
C HIS A 35 -11.82 5.66 -21.03
N LYS A 36 -11.53 4.59 -21.77
CA LYS A 36 -12.17 3.28 -21.59
C LYS A 36 -11.71 2.57 -20.33
N VAL A 37 -10.41 2.67 -19.98
CA VAL A 37 -9.82 1.96 -18.84
C VAL A 37 -10.03 2.69 -17.51
N LEU A 38 -10.08 4.02 -17.51
CA LEU A 38 -10.13 4.84 -16.29
C LEU A 38 -11.49 5.49 -16.02
N SER A 39 -12.50 5.24 -16.85
CA SER A 39 -13.91 5.45 -16.47
C SER A 39 -14.47 4.13 -15.95
N ARG A 40 -15.21 4.19 -14.84
CA ARG A 40 -15.80 2.98 -14.27
C ARG A 40 -16.90 2.43 -15.17
N ALA A 41 -17.76 3.30 -15.69
CA ALA A 41 -18.81 2.93 -16.63
C ALA A 41 -18.22 2.34 -17.92
N GLY A 42 -17.25 3.01 -18.54
CA GLY A 42 -16.65 2.53 -19.79
C GLY A 42 -15.91 1.20 -19.65
N LEU A 43 -15.24 0.96 -18.51
CA LEU A 43 -14.61 -0.34 -18.24
C LEU A 43 -15.65 -1.43 -17.96
N GLN A 44 -16.71 -1.09 -17.23
CA GLN A 44 -17.79 -2.02 -16.93
C GLN A 44 -18.54 -2.46 -18.20
N ASP A 45 -18.95 -1.50 -19.04
CA ASP A 45 -19.65 -1.76 -20.30
C ASP A 45 -18.78 -2.62 -21.22
N TRP A 46 -17.49 -2.27 -21.34
CA TRP A 46 -16.56 -3.06 -22.16
C TRP A 46 -16.44 -4.51 -21.69
N LEU A 47 -16.37 -4.74 -20.37
CA LEU A 47 -16.27 -6.10 -19.82
C LEU A 47 -17.59 -6.84 -19.93
N SER A 48 -18.72 -6.15 -19.79
CA SER A 48 -20.02 -6.76 -19.97
C SER A 48 -20.24 -7.25 -21.39
N ASP A 49 -19.86 -6.44 -22.38
CA ASP A 49 -19.91 -6.83 -23.80
C ASP A 49 -18.92 -7.97 -24.10
N ALA A 50 -17.68 -7.87 -23.60
CA ALA A 50 -16.63 -8.84 -23.89
C ALA A 50 -16.89 -10.22 -23.26
N LEU A 51 -17.57 -10.27 -22.11
CA LEU A 51 -17.87 -11.50 -21.37
C LEU A 51 -19.31 -11.99 -21.58
N ASP A 52 -20.11 -11.29 -22.38
CA ASP A 52 -21.53 -11.55 -22.63
C ASP A 52 -22.34 -11.73 -21.34
N GLN A 53 -22.05 -10.91 -20.32
CA GLN A 53 -22.73 -10.96 -19.03
C GLN A 53 -22.64 -9.64 -18.25
N PRO A 54 -23.60 -9.33 -17.36
CA PRO A 54 -23.49 -8.19 -16.46
C PRO A 54 -22.26 -8.28 -15.56
N CYS A 55 -21.46 -7.22 -15.58
CA CYS A 55 -20.24 -7.06 -14.79
C CYS A 55 -20.40 -5.87 -13.85
N ILE A 56 -19.78 -5.96 -12.67
CA ILE A 56 -19.62 -4.81 -11.77
C ILE A 56 -18.13 -4.59 -11.54
N VAL A 57 -17.69 -3.37 -11.82
CA VAL A 57 -16.29 -2.97 -11.65
C VAL A 57 -16.15 -2.10 -10.41
N THR A 58 -15.23 -2.49 -9.52
CA THR A 58 -14.83 -1.67 -8.36
C THR A 58 -13.35 -1.31 -8.47
N PRO A 59 -13.00 -0.07 -8.88
CA PRO A 59 -11.62 0.41 -8.91
C PRO A 59 -10.93 0.26 -7.55
N ARG A 60 -9.67 -0.17 -7.53
CA ARG A 60 -8.90 -0.39 -6.29
C ARG A 60 -7.61 0.42 -6.25
N ARG A 61 -6.79 0.38 -7.30
CA ARG A 61 -5.50 1.09 -7.31
C ARG A 61 -5.02 1.39 -8.73
N LEU A 62 -4.71 2.64 -9.00
CA LEU A 62 -4.14 3.12 -10.25
C LEU A 62 -2.62 3.29 -10.12
N ARG A 63 -1.90 2.73 -11.09
CA ARG A 63 -0.52 3.07 -11.41
C ARG A 63 -0.50 3.80 -12.74
N TYR A 64 -0.18 5.08 -12.69
CA TYR A 64 -0.15 5.95 -13.87
C TYR A 64 1.26 6.49 -14.10
N LYS A 65 1.70 6.42 -15.37
CA LYS A 65 2.90 7.08 -15.87
C LYS A 65 2.49 7.89 -17.11
N ALA A 66 2.45 9.21 -16.94
CA ALA A 66 2.04 10.15 -17.98
C ALA A 66 2.75 9.88 -19.30
N GLY A 67 1.97 9.91 -20.38
CA GLY A 67 2.44 9.66 -21.73
C GLY A 67 2.96 8.25 -22.02
N THR A 68 2.86 7.31 -21.06
CA THR A 68 3.42 5.96 -21.22
C THR A 68 2.41 4.85 -20.97
N SER A 69 1.74 4.86 -19.82
CA SER A 69 0.82 3.78 -19.43
C SER A 69 -0.06 4.13 -18.24
N ALA A 70 -1.28 3.60 -18.25
CA ALA A 70 -2.15 3.48 -17.09
C ALA A 70 -2.41 2.01 -16.78
N VAL A 71 -2.30 1.61 -15.51
CA VAL A 71 -2.63 0.26 -15.04
C VAL A 71 -3.57 0.40 -13.84
N LEU A 72 -4.82 0.04 -14.05
CA LEU A 72 -5.85 0.02 -13.02
C LEU A 72 -5.99 -1.40 -12.48
N GLY A 73 -5.77 -1.58 -11.19
CA GLY A 73 -6.25 -2.74 -10.45
C GLY A 73 -7.68 -2.49 -9.98
N PHE A 74 -8.55 -3.48 -10.16
CA PHE A 74 -9.96 -3.42 -9.81
C PHE A 74 -10.47 -4.80 -9.42
N ASP A 75 -11.58 -4.84 -8.69
CA ASP A 75 -12.34 -6.07 -8.47
C ASP A 75 -13.46 -6.16 -9.49
N LEU A 76 -13.56 -7.32 -10.13
CA LEU A 76 -14.62 -7.67 -11.08
C LEU A 76 -15.59 -8.61 -10.39
N THR A 77 -16.85 -8.20 -10.27
CA THR A 77 -17.93 -9.05 -9.79
C THR A 77 -18.81 -9.49 -10.98
N THR A 78 -19.02 -10.81 -11.10
CA THR A 78 -19.86 -11.45 -12.13
C THR A 78 -20.80 -12.47 -11.49
N VAL A 79 -21.82 -12.92 -12.21
CA VAL A 79 -22.70 -14.02 -11.77
C VAL A 79 -22.46 -15.23 -12.68
N ARG A 80 -21.94 -16.31 -12.11
CA ARG A 80 -21.69 -17.58 -12.81
C ARG A 80 -22.53 -18.67 -12.17
N ASP A 81 -23.39 -19.33 -12.95
CA ASP A 81 -24.29 -20.40 -12.46
C ASP A 81 -25.13 -20.00 -11.23
N GLY A 82 -25.58 -18.74 -11.19
CA GLY A 82 -26.33 -18.17 -10.06
C GLY A 82 -25.47 -17.80 -8.84
N VAL A 83 -24.16 -17.98 -8.90
CA VAL A 83 -23.21 -17.64 -7.84
C VAL A 83 -22.50 -16.32 -8.17
N VAL A 84 -22.50 -15.40 -7.21
CA VAL A 84 -21.73 -14.15 -7.32
C VAL A 84 -20.24 -14.46 -7.09
N VAL A 85 -19.41 -14.14 -8.06
CA VAL A 85 -17.96 -14.34 -8.02
C VAL A 85 -17.27 -12.98 -8.15
N THR A 86 -16.39 -12.68 -7.20
CA THR A 86 -15.54 -11.48 -7.23
C THR A 86 -14.08 -11.87 -7.36
N GLU A 87 -13.39 -11.33 -8.37
CA GLU A 87 -11.97 -11.60 -8.62
C GLU A 87 -11.18 -10.32 -8.88
N ALA A 88 -9.88 -10.35 -8.54
CA ALA A 88 -8.98 -9.23 -8.79
C ALA A 88 -8.50 -9.23 -10.25
N CYS A 89 -8.63 -8.09 -10.92
CA CYS A 89 -8.32 -7.91 -12.33
C CYS A 89 -7.46 -6.67 -12.57
N LEU A 90 -6.88 -6.60 -13.77
CA LEU A 90 -6.01 -5.52 -14.22
C LEU A 90 -6.44 -5.01 -15.59
N ALA A 91 -6.76 -3.73 -15.68
CA ALA A 91 -7.01 -3.03 -16.94
C ALA A 91 -5.81 -2.13 -17.26
N ARG A 92 -5.36 -2.15 -18.52
CA ARG A 92 -4.16 -1.43 -18.94
C ARG A 92 -4.43 -0.66 -20.21
N ALA A 93 -3.94 0.58 -20.25
CA ALA A 93 -3.85 1.40 -21.45
C ALA A 93 -2.37 1.79 -21.65
N TYR A 94 -1.90 1.72 -22.91
CA TYR A 94 -0.53 2.04 -23.27
C TYR A 94 -0.48 3.11 -24.37
N ALA A 95 0.62 3.85 -24.41
CA ALA A 95 0.94 4.69 -25.56
C ALA A 95 1.33 3.82 -26.76
N ASP A 96 1.22 4.36 -27.97
CA ASP A 96 1.53 3.63 -29.21
C ASP A 96 2.97 3.08 -29.24
N HIS A 97 3.94 3.89 -28.80
CA HIS A 97 5.34 3.46 -28.71
C HIS A 97 5.58 2.34 -27.67
N ALA A 98 4.59 2.04 -26.83
CA ALA A 98 4.59 0.97 -25.85
C ALA A 98 3.68 -0.21 -26.24
N ALA A 99 3.06 -0.19 -27.43
CA ALA A 99 2.11 -1.20 -27.89
C ALA A 99 2.69 -2.63 -27.95
N ALA A 100 3.99 -2.77 -28.24
CA ALA A 100 4.69 -4.06 -28.18
C ALA A 100 4.62 -4.76 -26.81
N LYS A 101 4.25 -4.04 -25.74
CA LYS A 101 3.99 -4.64 -24.42
C LYS A 101 2.68 -5.41 -24.38
N ILE A 102 1.68 -5.02 -25.18
CA ILE A 102 0.39 -5.71 -25.28
C ILE A 102 0.58 -7.04 -25.99
N GLU A 103 1.27 -7.06 -27.13
CA GLU A 103 1.58 -8.28 -27.87
C GLU A 103 2.33 -9.29 -26.98
N LYS A 104 3.40 -8.84 -26.31
CA LYS A 104 4.16 -9.68 -25.37
C LYS A 104 3.33 -10.16 -24.18
N LEU A 105 2.29 -9.43 -23.79
CA LEU A 105 1.37 -9.86 -22.74
C LEU A 105 0.44 -10.94 -23.30
N SER A 106 -0.20 -10.70 -24.44
CA SER A 106 -1.12 -11.62 -25.09
C SER A 106 -0.49 -12.96 -25.48
N GLU A 107 0.77 -12.98 -25.93
CA GLU A 107 1.50 -14.22 -26.22
C GLU A 107 1.69 -15.13 -25.01
N LYS A 108 1.67 -14.56 -23.80
CA LYS A 108 2.18 -15.24 -22.60
C LYS A 108 1.18 -15.30 -21.45
N VAL A 109 0.02 -14.68 -21.61
CA VAL A 109 -1.11 -14.79 -20.68
C VAL A 109 -2.01 -15.90 -21.22
N PRO A 110 -2.41 -16.88 -20.39
CA PRO A 110 -3.40 -17.87 -20.77
C PRO A 110 -4.67 -17.23 -21.35
N ALA A 111 -5.31 -17.87 -22.33
CA ALA A 111 -6.46 -17.29 -23.02
C ALA A 111 -7.61 -16.94 -22.06
N ASP A 112 -7.84 -17.77 -21.05
CA ASP A 112 -8.82 -17.59 -19.97
C ASP A 112 -8.45 -16.46 -18.98
N ALA A 113 -7.19 -16.03 -18.96
CA ALA A 113 -6.74 -14.90 -18.15
C ALA A 113 -6.81 -13.55 -18.90
N CYS A 114 -7.10 -13.55 -20.20
CA CYS A 114 -7.34 -12.35 -21.01
C CYS A 114 -8.84 -12.12 -21.16
N LEU A 115 -9.39 -11.16 -20.42
CA LEU A 115 -10.84 -10.93 -20.35
C LEU A 115 -11.35 -10.06 -21.50
N ALA A 116 -10.56 -9.08 -21.92
CA ALA A 116 -10.90 -8.20 -23.02
C ALA A 116 -9.63 -7.58 -23.64
N ARG A 117 -9.65 -7.34 -24.96
CA ARG A 117 -8.55 -6.72 -25.70
C ARG A 117 -9.10 -5.80 -26.78
N ASP A 118 -8.49 -4.63 -26.90
CA ASP A 118 -8.81 -3.64 -27.92
C ASP A 118 -7.50 -3.08 -28.49
N ASP A 119 -7.11 -3.61 -29.66
CA ASP A 119 -5.84 -3.26 -30.29
C ASP A 119 -5.82 -1.85 -30.86
N ALA A 120 -6.97 -1.31 -31.26
CA ALA A 120 -7.10 0.06 -31.72
C ALA A 120 -6.90 1.05 -30.56
N LEU A 121 -7.43 0.73 -29.39
CA LEU A 121 -7.29 1.54 -28.18
C LEU A 121 -6.03 1.22 -27.36
N ARG A 122 -5.19 0.29 -27.80
CA ARG A 122 -4.00 -0.16 -27.05
C ARG A 122 -4.35 -0.53 -25.62
N ALA A 123 -5.47 -1.23 -25.45
CA ALA A 123 -6.02 -1.58 -24.15
C ALA A 123 -6.20 -3.09 -23.97
N VAL A 124 -5.97 -3.56 -22.75
CA VAL A 124 -6.13 -4.98 -22.40
C VAL A 124 -6.55 -5.13 -20.95
N VAL A 125 -7.50 -6.03 -20.72
CA VAL A 125 -7.97 -6.44 -19.40
C VAL A 125 -7.61 -7.90 -19.16
N THR A 126 -7.00 -8.17 -18.01
CA THR A 126 -6.62 -9.51 -17.58
C THR A 126 -7.11 -9.79 -16.17
N THR A 127 -7.20 -11.07 -15.80
CA THR A 127 -7.22 -11.46 -14.38
C THR A 127 -5.90 -11.08 -13.70
N ALA A 128 -5.81 -11.25 -12.38
CA ALA A 128 -4.56 -11.06 -11.63
C ALA A 128 -3.39 -11.89 -12.17
N ALA A 129 -3.65 -13.05 -12.81
CA ALA A 129 -2.62 -13.89 -13.43
C ALA A 129 -1.88 -13.18 -14.59
N GLY A 130 -2.47 -12.13 -15.17
CA GLY A 130 -1.80 -11.28 -16.16
C GLY A 130 -0.76 -10.33 -15.57
N ASP A 131 -0.62 -10.23 -14.25
CA ASP A 131 0.42 -9.40 -13.63
C ASP A 131 1.80 -10.06 -13.66
N ARG A 132 2.44 -9.98 -14.82
CA ARG A 132 3.78 -10.58 -15.03
C ARG A 132 4.90 -9.92 -14.23
N ALA A 133 4.66 -8.73 -13.67
CA ALA A 133 5.63 -8.12 -12.76
C ALA A 133 5.66 -8.82 -11.40
N LEU A 134 4.65 -9.63 -11.06
CA LEU A 134 4.61 -10.42 -9.83
C LEU A 134 4.67 -11.92 -10.18
N PRO A 135 5.85 -12.57 -10.13
CA PRO A 135 6.03 -13.94 -10.62
C PRO A 135 5.07 -14.98 -10.01
N LEU A 136 4.58 -14.73 -8.79
CA LEU A 136 3.58 -15.56 -8.13
C LEU A 136 2.25 -15.61 -8.89
N LEU A 137 1.75 -14.48 -9.39
CA LEU A 137 0.37 -14.40 -9.88
C LEU A 137 0.11 -15.23 -11.15
N PRO A 138 0.97 -15.19 -12.18
CA PRO A 138 0.87 -16.13 -13.30
C PRO A 138 1.01 -17.60 -12.88
N ALA A 139 1.71 -17.87 -11.76
CA ALA A 139 1.83 -19.24 -11.25
C ALA A 139 0.57 -19.71 -10.53
N LEU A 140 -0.10 -18.83 -9.78
CA LEU A 140 -1.37 -19.12 -9.13
C LEU A 140 -2.53 -19.31 -10.11
N GLY A 141 -2.49 -18.65 -11.28
CA GLY A 141 -3.50 -18.82 -12.32
C GLY A 141 -3.47 -20.16 -13.05
N ARG A 142 -2.54 -21.07 -12.73
CA ARG A 142 -2.51 -22.42 -13.31
C ARG A 142 -3.44 -23.37 -12.54
N PRO A 143 -3.99 -24.43 -13.16
CA PRO A 143 -4.89 -25.38 -12.49
C PRO A 143 -4.32 -26.00 -11.20
N ASP A 144 -3.00 -26.19 -11.14
CA ASP A 144 -2.27 -26.75 -9.98
C ASP A 144 -1.43 -25.69 -9.23
N GLY A 145 -1.65 -24.41 -9.52
CA GLY A 145 -0.82 -23.30 -9.06
C GLY A 145 -0.72 -23.17 -7.54
N ALA A 146 -1.86 -23.30 -6.85
CA ALA A 146 -1.92 -23.28 -5.39
C ALA A 146 -1.18 -24.46 -4.76
N ALA A 147 -1.37 -25.68 -5.29
CA ALA A 147 -0.66 -26.87 -4.84
C ALA A 147 0.86 -26.73 -5.00
N ARG A 148 1.32 -26.30 -6.18
CA ARG A 148 2.75 -26.05 -6.44
C ARG A 148 3.34 -24.97 -5.54
N LEU A 149 2.56 -23.93 -5.22
CA LEU A 149 2.99 -22.90 -4.27
C LEU A 149 3.22 -23.51 -2.89
N LEU A 150 2.29 -24.35 -2.43
CA LEU A 150 2.38 -25.03 -1.13
C LEU A 150 3.61 -25.93 -1.07
N ASP A 151 3.86 -26.73 -2.09
CA ASP A 151 5.06 -27.58 -2.18
C ASP A 151 6.36 -26.75 -2.11
N ARG A 152 6.35 -25.55 -2.71
CA ARG A 152 7.51 -24.64 -2.70
C ARG A 152 7.74 -23.98 -1.36
N LEU A 153 6.67 -23.69 -0.61
CA LEU A 153 6.76 -23.04 0.70
C LEU A 153 6.94 -24.06 1.84
N PHE A 154 6.41 -25.28 1.69
CA PHE A 154 6.28 -26.30 2.74
C PHE A 154 6.56 -27.72 2.21
N PRO A 155 7.74 -28.00 1.66
CA PRO A 155 8.04 -29.27 0.96
C PRO A 155 7.95 -30.53 1.86
N GLU A 156 8.09 -30.37 3.18
CA GLU A 156 8.07 -31.48 4.15
C GLU A 156 6.68 -31.74 4.74
N THR A 157 5.64 -31.01 4.29
CA THR A 157 4.28 -31.20 4.80
C THR A 157 3.51 -32.09 3.84
N SER A 158 2.99 -33.23 4.32
CA SER A 158 2.04 -34.06 3.56
C SER A 158 0.91 -33.18 3.01
N ALA A 159 0.45 -33.47 1.78
CA ALA A 159 -0.51 -32.68 1.02
C ALA A 159 -1.54 -32.00 1.94
N PRO A 160 -1.56 -30.66 2.02
CA PRO A 160 -2.45 -29.97 2.94
C PRO A 160 -3.90 -30.36 2.67
N ALA A 161 -4.69 -30.45 3.74
CA ALA A 161 -6.16 -30.42 3.68
C ALA A 161 -6.66 -29.23 2.84
N GLN A 162 -7.97 -29.16 2.56
CA GLN A 162 -8.55 -28.11 1.73
C GLN A 162 -7.93 -26.74 2.04
N THR A 163 -7.30 -26.13 1.03
CA THR A 163 -6.68 -24.82 1.16
C THR A 163 -7.51 -23.80 0.42
N ARG A 164 -7.69 -22.64 1.05
CA ARG A 164 -8.36 -21.50 0.42
C ARG A 164 -7.38 -20.35 0.34
N LEU A 165 -7.27 -19.77 -0.85
CA LEU A 165 -6.45 -18.60 -1.09
C LEU A 165 -7.35 -17.47 -1.53
N HIS A 166 -7.31 -16.36 -0.81
CA HIS A 166 -8.01 -15.15 -1.22
C HIS A 166 -7.09 -13.94 -1.20
N THR A 167 -7.35 -12.99 -2.10
CA THR A 167 -6.58 -11.75 -2.21
C THR A 167 -7.06 -10.76 -1.15
N VAL A 168 -6.12 -10.17 -0.41
CA VAL A 168 -6.39 -9.06 0.51
C VAL A 168 -6.13 -7.73 -0.18
N ARG A 169 -5.00 -7.63 -0.90
CA ARG A 169 -4.59 -6.40 -1.58
C ARG A 169 -3.75 -6.72 -2.81
N HIS A 170 -4.06 -6.05 -3.91
CA HIS A 170 -3.25 -6.08 -5.13
C HIS A 170 -2.83 -4.67 -5.52
N ASN A 171 -1.53 -4.39 -5.48
CA ASN A 171 -0.91 -3.17 -6.01
C ASN A 171 -0.22 -3.51 -7.34
N PRO A 172 -0.84 -3.20 -8.50
CA PRO A 172 -0.44 -3.72 -9.80
C PRO A 172 1.05 -3.52 -10.11
N GLY A 173 1.72 -4.64 -10.42
CA GLY A 173 3.14 -4.69 -10.75
C GLY A 173 4.09 -4.24 -9.65
N ARG A 174 3.64 -4.23 -8.39
CA ARG A 174 4.47 -3.87 -7.22
C ARG A 174 4.40 -4.88 -6.10
N ARG A 175 3.19 -5.20 -5.63
CA ARG A 175 2.99 -6.11 -4.50
C ARG A 175 1.62 -6.75 -4.54
N TRP A 176 1.54 -8.01 -4.14
CA TRP A 176 0.28 -8.69 -3.87
C TRP A 176 0.31 -9.28 -2.46
N VAL A 177 -0.83 -9.21 -1.79
CA VAL A 177 -1.04 -9.75 -0.44
C VAL A 177 -2.29 -10.62 -0.49
N GLY A 178 -2.17 -11.86 -0.01
CA GLY A 178 -3.29 -12.78 0.13
C GLY A 178 -3.22 -13.55 1.44
N VAL A 179 -4.33 -14.16 1.83
CA VAL A 179 -4.38 -15.08 2.97
C VAL A 179 -4.50 -16.49 2.44
N LEU A 180 -3.64 -17.36 2.95
CA LEU A 180 -3.74 -18.80 2.80
C LEU A 180 -4.38 -19.37 4.07
N GLU A 181 -5.60 -19.82 3.93
CA GLU A 181 -6.33 -20.57 4.96
C GLU A 181 -6.09 -22.06 4.78
N ARG A 182 -5.92 -22.74 5.90
CA ARG A 182 -5.73 -24.19 5.98
C ARG A 182 -6.57 -24.70 7.13
N ASP A 183 -7.27 -25.82 6.94
CA ASP A 183 -8.11 -26.39 8.01
C ASP A 183 -7.29 -26.88 9.22
N ASP A 184 -6.04 -27.26 9.00
CA ASP A 184 -5.14 -27.87 9.99
C ASP A 184 -4.24 -26.86 10.73
N ALA A 185 -4.27 -25.59 10.34
CA ALA A 185 -3.31 -24.59 10.82
C ALA A 185 -3.91 -23.18 10.88
N LYS A 186 -3.22 -22.30 11.61
CA LYS A 186 -3.56 -20.88 11.58
C LYS A 186 -3.33 -20.28 10.18
N PRO A 187 -4.13 -19.30 9.76
CA PRO A 187 -3.93 -18.63 8.49
C PRO A 187 -2.52 -18.06 8.34
N LEU A 188 -2.04 -18.03 7.09
CA LEU A 188 -0.78 -17.41 6.73
C LEU A 188 -1.04 -16.24 5.79
N LEU A 189 -0.34 -15.13 6.03
CA LEU A 189 -0.32 -14.03 5.09
C LEU A 189 0.78 -14.28 4.07
N LEU A 190 0.42 -14.27 2.80
CA LEU A 190 1.36 -14.34 1.68
C LEU A 190 1.64 -12.93 1.17
N ARG A 191 2.91 -12.61 0.95
CA ARG A 191 3.36 -11.34 0.36
C ARG A 191 4.23 -11.63 -0.84
N ALA A 192 3.81 -11.17 -2.01
CA ALA A 192 4.51 -11.35 -3.29
C ALA A 192 5.05 -10.01 -3.81
N TYR A 193 6.22 -10.06 -4.43
CA TYR A 193 7.00 -8.90 -4.86
C TYR A 193 7.39 -8.96 -6.33
N GLY A 194 7.95 -7.86 -6.83
CA GLY A 194 8.44 -7.71 -8.21
C GLY A 194 9.52 -8.71 -8.60
N GLY A 195 10.37 -9.07 -7.63
CA GLY A 195 11.57 -9.84 -7.89
C GLY A 195 12.23 -10.42 -6.64
N ARG A 196 13.34 -11.10 -6.89
CA ARG A 196 14.06 -11.90 -5.88
C ARG A 196 14.74 -11.04 -4.82
N GLU A 197 15.19 -9.85 -5.21
CA GLU A 197 15.87 -8.92 -4.31
C GLU A 197 14.89 -8.33 -3.30
N GLU A 198 13.70 -7.92 -3.73
CA GLU A 198 12.70 -7.34 -2.83
C GLU A 198 12.19 -8.36 -1.80
N VAL A 199 11.91 -9.61 -2.21
CA VAL A 199 11.52 -10.65 -1.24
C VAL A 199 12.66 -11.00 -0.28
N SER A 200 13.92 -10.97 -0.75
CA SER A 200 15.09 -11.21 0.11
C SER A 200 15.30 -10.09 1.11
N HIS A 201 15.12 -8.84 0.69
CA HIS A 201 15.16 -7.67 1.57
C HIS A 201 14.05 -7.73 2.64
N ALA A 202 12.80 -7.94 2.23
CA ALA A 202 11.67 -8.07 3.15
C ALA A 202 11.88 -9.22 4.15
N ALA A 203 12.30 -10.39 3.68
CA ALA A 203 12.59 -11.52 4.55
C ALA A 203 13.75 -11.25 5.54
N THR A 204 14.74 -10.45 5.15
CA THR A 204 15.82 -10.01 6.04
C THR A 204 15.27 -9.10 7.14
N CYS A 205 14.41 -8.14 6.80
CA CYS A 205 13.76 -7.26 7.77
C CYS A 205 12.95 -8.04 8.80
N TYR A 206 12.11 -8.99 8.37
CA TYR A 206 11.35 -9.84 9.28
C TYR A 206 12.23 -10.68 10.21
N ARG A 207 13.36 -11.19 9.72
CA ARG A 207 14.30 -11.95 10.57
C ARG A 207 15.00 -11.04 11.58
N ALA A 208 15.44 -9.85 11.16
CA ALA A 208 16.11 -8.88 12.02
C ALA A 208 15.22 -8.45 13.18
N LEU A 209 13.94 -8.15 12.89
CA LEU A 209 12.99 -7.63 13.88
C LEU A 209 12.34 -8.70 14.76
N ARG A 210 12.49 -9.99 14.43
CA ARG A 210 12.04 -11.09 15.32
C ARG A 210 12.77 -11.11 16.67
N HIS A 211 13.99 -10.57 16.70
CA HIS A 211 14.89 -10.62 17.86
C HIS A 211 14.90 -9.33 18.68
N VAL A 212 13.98 -8.41 18.41
CA VAL A 212 13.83 -7.20 19.22
C VAL A 212 13.10 -7.56 20.51
N THR A 213 13.78 -7.34 21.64
CA THR A 213 13.23 -7.61 22.97
C THR A 213 11.97 -6.78 23.19
N ASP A 214 10.93 -7.39 23.77
CA ASP A 214 9.66 -6.76 24.13
C ASP A 214 8.87 -6.08 22.98
N VAL A 215 9.25 -6.31 21.72
CA VAL A 215 8.46 -5.90 20.55
C VAL A 215 7.93 -7.15 19.86
N ARG A 216 6.61 -7.26 19.76
CA ARG A 216 5.97 -8.38 19.07
C ARG A 216 5.88 -8.09 17.58
N THR A 217 6.38 -9.02 16.78
CA THR A 217 6.35 -8.97 15.32
C THR A 217 5.88 -10.30 14.74
N PRO A 218 5.25 -10.30 13.55
CA PRO A 218 4.86 -11.53 12.86
C PRO A 218 6.08 -12.38 12.48
N ARG A 219 6.00 -13.69 12.75
CA ARG A 219 7.06 -14.63 12.38
C ARG A 219 7.03 -14.92 10.89
N LEU A 220 8.17 -14.73 10.21
CA LEU A 220 8.41 -15.31 8.89
C LEU A 220 8.41 -16.84 8.97
N VAL A 221 7.55 -17.47 8.18
CA VAL A 221 7.35 -18.93 8.17
C VAL A 221 8.15 -19.56 7.03
N ALA A 222 7.99 -19.06 5.81
CA ALA A 222 8.62 -19.61 4.62
C ALA A 222 8.87 -18.54 3.56
N THR A 223 9.76 -18.84 2.61
CA THR A 223 10.04 -17.99 1.45
C THR A 223 10.25 -18.86 0.22
N ALA A 224 9.63 -18.51 -0.91
CA ALA A 224 9.91 -19.10 -2.21
C ALA A 224 10.49 -18.03 -3.14
N ARG A 225 11.83 -17.89 -3.14
CA ARG A 225 12.54 -16.83 -3.89
C ARG A 225 12.27 -16.89 -5.39
N SER A 226 12.11 -18.09 -5.98
CA SER A 226 11.82 -18.25 -7.40
C SER A 226 10.47 -17.63 -7.83
N LEU A 227 9.53 -17.53 -6.90
CA LEU A 227 8.21 -16.91 -7.10
C LEU A 227 8.10 -15.52 -6.43
N ALA A 228 9.21 -15.00 -5.90
CA ALA A 228 9.27 -13.72 -5.19
C ALA A 228 8.19 -13.59 -4.10
N VAL A 229 7.92 -14.66 -3.34
CA VAL A 229 6.88 -14.70 -2.31
C VAL A 229 7.43 -15.14 -0.95
N MET A 230 6.85 -14.59 0.11
CA MET A 230 7.06 -15.05 1.48
C MET A 230 5.74 -15.29 2.21
N ALA A 231 5.75 -16.22 3.16
CA ALA A 231 4.65 -16.53 4.05
C ALA A 231 4.99 -16.09 5.47
N VAL A 232 4.13 -15.29 6.08
CA VAL A 232 4.27 -14.78 7.44
C VAL A 232 3.06 -15.18 8.27
N ARG A 233 3.23 -15.42 9.57
CA ARG A 233 2.11 -15.79 10.44
C ARG A 233 1.08 -14.67 10.48
N TRP A 234 -0.19 -15.03 10.33
CA TRP A 234 -1.29 -14.13 10.60
C TRP A 234 -1.28 -13.68 12.07
N VAL A 235 -1.63 -12.40 12.29
CA VAL A 235 -1.73 -11.81 13.62
C VAL A 235 -3.20 -11.58 13.93
N GLU A 236 -3.71 -12.34 14.90
CA GLU A 236 -5.08 -12.18 15.37
C GLU A 236 -5.24 -10.88 16.19
N GLY A 237 -6.24 -10.08 15.85
CA GLY A 237 -6.55 -8.84 16.56
C GLY A 237 -7.28 -7.84 15.67
N SER A 238 -7.27 -6.59 16.10
CA SER A 238 -7.82 -5.46 15.34
C SER A 238 -6.75 -4.40 15.14
N GLU A 239 -6.72 -3.79 13.97
CA GLU A 239 -5.85 -2.65 13.68
C GLU A 239 -6.15 -1.49 14.65
N LEU A 240 -5.11 -0.77 15.07
CA LEU A 240 -5.28 0.48 15.79
C LEU A 240 -5.85 1.52 14.84
N THR A 241 -6.95 2.15 15.22
CA THR A 241 -7.63 3.18 14.44
C THR A 241 -7.64 4.51 15.19
N LEU A 242 -8.06 5.60 14.53
CA LEU A 242 -8.26 6.89 15.20
C LEU A 242 -9.24 6.83 16.38
N THR A 243 -10.15 5.87 16.38
CA THR A 243 -11.11 5.67 17.47
C THR A 243 -10.60 4.70 18.54
N GLY A 244 -9.33 4.26 18.43
CA GLY A 244 -8.67 3.46 19.45
C GLY A 244 -8.60 4.19 20.78
N ALA A 245 -8.70 3.45 21.88
CA ALA A 245 -8.66 4.01 23.22
C ALA A 245 -7.25 4.49 23.59
N ALA A 246 -7.16 5.48 24.49
CA ALA A 246 -5.90 6.05 24.97
C ALA A 246 -4.84 5.00 25.41
N PRO A 247 -5.20 3.92 26.16
CA PRO A 247 -4.23 2.89 26.51
C PRO A 247 -3.63 2.13 25.31
N GLN A 248 -4.38 1.99 24.22
CA GLN A 248 -3.91 1.32 23.01
C GLN A 248 -2.88 2.18 22.27
N TRP A 249 -3.13 3.48 22.17
CA TRP A 249 -2.20 4.46 21.61
C TRP A 249 -0.92 4.57 22.44
N ARG A 250 -1.02 4.65 23.77
CA ARG A 250 0.14 4.60 24.67
C ARG A 250 0.96 3.31 24.47
N ALA A 251 0.30 2.16 24.42
CA ALA A 251 0.97 0.88 24.19
C ALA A 251 1.68 0.84 22.83
N ALA A 252 1.10 1.41 21.77
CA ALA A 252 1.74 1.55 20.47
C ALA A 252 2.99 2.46 20.56
N GLY A 253 2.88 3.59 21.27
CA GLY A 253 4.01 4.50 21.55
C GLY A 253 5.18 3.79 22.22
N SER A 254 4.89 3.10 23.33
CA SER A 254 5.91 2.33 24.06
C SER A 254 6.52 1.22 23.19
N THR A 255 5.75 0.62 22.29
CA THR A 255 6.24 -0.43 21.40
C THR A 255 7.19 0.11 20.35
N LEU A 256 6.88 1.26 19.74
CA LEU A 256 7.78 1.91 18.80
C LEU A 256 9.07 2.39 19.49
N ALA A 257 8.96 2.94 20.70
CA ALA A 257 10.12 3.36 21.48
C ALA A 257 11.08 2.18 21.75
N ARG A 258 10.57 1.02 22.18
CA ARG A 258 11.37 -0.21 22.39
C ARG A 258 12.02 -0.71 21.10
N LEU A 259 11.32 -0.58 19.97
CA LEU A 259 11.89 -0.89 18.66
C LEU A 259 13.10 0.01 18.38
N HIS A 260 12.95 1.31 18.60
CA HIS A 260 13.99 2.30 18.37
C HIS A 260 15.18 2.18 19.33
N GLU A 261 14.99 1.66 20.54
CA GLU A 261 16.05 1.35 21.52
C GLU A 261 16.87 0.11 21.19
N SER A 262 16.45 -0.67 20.19
CA SER A 262 17.09 -1.94 19.84
C SER A 262 17.77 -1.90 18.46
N PRO A 263 18.92 -1.20 18.28
CA PRO A 263 19.62 -1.11 17.01
C PRO A 263 19.96 -2.48 16.37
N ARG A 264 19.59 -2.64 15.10
CA ARG A 264 19.76 -3.86 14.30
C ARG A 264 20.78 -3.66 13.18
N ARG A 265 22.00 -4.18 13.35
CA ARG A 265 23.12 -4.07 12.38
C ARG A 265 22.91 -4.88 11.09
N ASP A 266 21.93 -5.76 11.08
CA ASP A 266 21.51 -6.56 9.93
C ASP A 266 20.54 -5.83 8.99
N LEU A 267 19.94 -4.72 9.43
CA LEU A 267 19.09 -3.88 8.58
C LEU A 267 19.91 -2.95 7.68
N PRO A 268 19.51 -2.66 6.43
CA PRO A 268 20.25 -1.73 5.59
C PRO A 268 20.20 -0.30 6.17
N PRO A 269 21.25 0.52 5.94
CA PRO A 269 21.20 1.93 6.31
C PRO A 269 20.23 2.70 5.41
N ARG A 270 19.64 3.76 5.97
CA ARG A 270 18.83 4.71 5.22
C ARG A 270 19.71 5.58 4.33
N ASP A 271 19.28 5.76 3.08
CA ASP A 271 19.82 6.77 2.17
C ASP A 271 18.87 7.99 2.10
N VAL A 272 19.32 9.10 2.68
CA VAL A 272 18.60 10.39 2.70
C VAL A 272 18.54 11.02 1.30
N ARG A 273 19.53 10.81 0.44
CA ARG A 273 19.49 11.34 -0.94
C ARG A 273 18.44 10.61 -1.77
N ALA A 274 18.35 9.29 -1.62
CA ALA A 274 17.28 8.50 -2.22
C ALA A 274 15.90 8.94 -1.71
N GLU A 275 15.81 9.37 -0.45
CA GLU A 275 14.60 9.94 0.16
C GLU A 275 14.18 11.26 -0.49
N ALA A 276 15.09 12.22 -0.57
CA ALA A 276 14.88 13.50 -1.22
C ALA A 276 14.48 13.31 -2.69
N ALA A 277 15.17 12.42 -3.41
CA ALA A 277 14.82 12.09 -4.79
C ALA A 277 13.42 11.47 -4.92
N ALA A 278 13.02 10.58 -3.98
CA ALA A 278 11.68 10.00 -3.97
C ALA A 278 10.59 11.05 -3.70
N LEU A 279 10.86 11.99 -2.78
CA LEU A 279 9.99 13.12 -2.49
C LEU A 279 9.77 13.98 -3.74
N MET A 280 10.85 14.37 -4.42
CA MET A 280 10.79 15.17 -5.64
C MET A 280 10.05 14.46 -6.79
N ARG A 281 10.23 13.14 -6.95
CA ARG A 281 9.46 12.36 -7.94
C ARG A 281 7.96 12.41 -7.68
N THR A 282 7.53 12.32 -6.43
CA THR A 282 6.10 12.46 -6.09
C THR A 282 5.61 13.87 -6.34
N ALA A 283 6.39 14.90 -5.98
CA ALA A 283 6.03 16.29 -6.25
C ALA A 283 5.86 16.57 -7.75
N HIS A 284 6.77 16.06 -8.59
CA HIS A 284 6.65 16.15 -10.05
C HIS A 284 5.42 15.41 -10.57
N GLN A 285 5.07 14.26 -9.97
CA GLN A 285 3.85 13.55 -10.32
C GLN A 285 2.60 14.38 -10.01
N VAL A 286 2.54 15.02 -8.84
CA VAL A 286 1.42 15.90 -8.47
C VAL A 286 1.36 17.11 -9.41
N ALA A 287 2.49 17.77 -9.66
CA ALA A 287 2.58 18.91 -10.57
C ALA A 287 2.12 18.57 -12.00
N GLY A 288 2.44 17.37 -12.50
CA GLY A 288 1.97 16.91 -13.80
C GLY A 288 0.47 16.58 -13.85
N LEU A 289 -0.13 16.16 -12.72
CA LEU A 289 -1.56 15.85 -12.62
C LEU A 289 -2.43 17.10 -12.38
N LEU A 290 -1.91 18.07 -11.62
CA LEU A 290 -2.58 19.30 -11.23
C LEU A 290 -1.61 20.48 -11.43
N PRO A 291 -1.45 20.98 -12.67
CA PRO A 291 -0.49 22.03 -13.01
C PRO A 291 -0.62 23.28 -12.13
N GLU A 292 -1.83 23.64 -11.70
CA GLU A 292 -2.14 24.74 -10.80
C GLU A 292 -1.48 24.61 -9.42
N LEU A 293 -1.14 23.40 -8.98
CA LEU A 293 -0.44 23.14 -7.72
C LEU A 293 1.09 23.09 -7.86
N SER A 294 1.62 23.20 -9.09
CA SER A 294 3.05 22.96 -9.37
C SER A 294 3.98 23.80 -8.51
N ALA A 295 3.77 25.11 -8.45
CA ALA A 295 4.61 26.01 -7.67
C ALA A 295 4.60 25.64 -6.17
N ALA A 296 3.41 25.36 -5.63
CA ALA A 296 3.23 25.01 -4.23
C ALA A 296 3.91 23.67 -3.89
N VAL A 297 3.64 22.60 -4.65
CA VAL A 297 4.15 21.26 -4.33
C VAL A 297 5.65 21.15 -4.58
N LEU A 298 6.17 21.75 -5.66
CA LEU A 298 7.60 21.71 -5.98
C LEU A 298 8.42 22.57 -5.01
N GLY A 299 7.94 23.76 -4.67
CA GLY A 299 8.60 24.64 -3.69
C GLY A 299 8.66 24.02 -2.29
N THR A 300 7.55 23.42 -1.85
CA THR A 300 7.49 22.71 -0.56
C THR A 300 8.44 21.51 -0.58
N ALA A 301 8.37 20.66 -1.60
CA ALA A 301 9.23 19.48 -1.72
C ALA A 301 10.72 19.81 -1.79
N ALA A 302 11.11 20.83 -2.56
CA ALA A 302 12.50 21.24 -2.67
C ALA A 302 13.06 21.76 -1.33
N THR A 303 12.25 22.53 -0.59
CA THR A 303 12.64 23.01 0.74
C THR A 303 12.76 21.85 1.72
N THR A 304 11.75 20.99 1.81
CA THR A 304 11.78 19.80 2.66
C THR A 304 12.94 18.86 2.32
N ALA A 305 13.26 18.67 1.04
CA ALA A 305 14.40 17.86 0.61
C ALA A 305 15.73 18.41 1.16
N ARG A 306 15.94 19.73 1.12
CA ARG A 306 17.13 20.36 1.74
C ARG A 306 17.15 20.18 3.25
N LEU A 307 16.00 20.34 3.92
CA LEU A 307 15.91 20.16 5.36
C LEU A 307 16.20 18.71 5.78
N LEU A 308 15.74 17.72 5.03
CA LEU A 308 16.02 16.31 5.30
C LEU A 308 17.53 15.99 5.30
N GLU A 309 18.31 16.66 4.45
CA GLU A 309 19.77 16.50 4.43
C GLU A 309 20.47 17.14 5.64
N GLN A 310 19.82 18.11 6.29
CA GLN A 310 20.36 18.83 7.44
C GLN A 310 19.96 18.21 8.79
N VAL A 311 18.80 17.54 8.82
CA VAL A 311 18.32 16.84 10.02
C VAL A 311 19.31 15.74 10.39
N ARG A 312 19.92 15.90 11.55
CA ARG A 312 20.73 14.85 12.18
C ARG A 312 19.83 14.02 13.09
N GLY A 313 20.05 12.71 13.10
CA GLY A 313 19.36 11.81 14.00
C GLY A 313 20.28 10.70 14.45
N GLU A 314 19.99 10.15 15.62
CA GLU A 314 20.62 8.94 16.10
C GLU A 314 20.25 7.75 15.19
N CYS A 315 21.17 6.78 15.10
CA CYS A 315 20.93 5.58 14.31
C CYS A 315 20.13 4.55 15.10
N ALA A 316 18.81 4.54 14.90
CA ALA A 316 17.87 3.58 15.47
C ALA A 316 17.48 2.48 14.47
N THR A 317 16.86 1.42 14.98
CA THR A 317 16.06 0.51 14.16
C THR A 317 14.75 1.19 13.83
N VAL A 318 14.46 1.38 12.55
CA VAL A 318 13.28 2.09 12.03
C VAL A 318 12.39 1.10 11.31
N HIS A 319 11.09 1.16 11.56
CA HIS A 319 10.04 0.39 10.89
C HIS A 319 9.91 0.76 9.40
N GLY A 320 9.90 2.05 9.08
CA GLY A 320 10.06 2.56 7.71
C GLY A 320 8.77 2.94 6.97
N ASP A 321 7.61 2.57 7.50
CA ASP A 321 6.27 3.04 7.08
C ASP A 321 5.30 2.91 8.28
N PHE A 322 5.72 3.37 9.47
CA PHE A 322 4.94 3.21 10.69
C PHE A 322 3.69 4.11 10.69
N SER A 323 2.52 3.49 10.79
CA SER A 323 1.21 4.14 10.93
C SER A 323 0.29 3.28 11.80
N ALA A 324 -0.85 3.83 12.23
CA ALA A 324 -1.75 3.15 13.17
C ALA A 324 -2.28 1.81 12.65
N ASP A 325 -2.59 1.72 11.36
CA ASP A 325 -3.02 0.49 10.69
C ASP A 325 -1.92 -0.60 10.64
N GLN A 326 -0.67 -0.25 10.94
CA GLN A 326 0.45 -1.21 11.06
C GLN A 326 0.64 -1.71 12.50
N VAL A 327 -0.29 -1.39 13.40
CA VAL A 327 -0.33 -1.91 14.77
C VAL A 327 -1.59 -2.73 14.95
N VAL A 328 -1.43 -4.04 15.15
CA VAL A 328 -2.54 -4.93 15.49
C VAL A 328 -2.62 -5.10 17.00
N VAL A 329 -3.73 -4.66 17.60
CA VAL A 329 -4.04 -4.88 19.01
C VAL A 329 -4.67 -6.27 19.16
N ARG A 330 -3.95 -7.16 19.84
CA ARG A 330 -4.43 -8.51 20.12
C ARG A 330 -5.56 -8.50 21.16
N PRO A 331 -6.34 -9.59 21.28
CA PRO A 331 -7.34 -9.72 22.35
C PRO A 331 -6.79 -9.59 23.78
N ASP A 332 -5.49 -9.84 23.99
CA ASP A 332 -4.80 -9.64 25.28
C ASP A 332 -4.39 -8.17 25.51
N GLY A 333 -4.81 -7.25 24.63
CA GLY A 333 -4.50 -5.82 24.67
C GLY A 333 -3.09 -5.46 24.20
N ARG A 334 -2.25 -6.45 23.88
CA ARG A 334 -0.84 -6.19 23.52
C ARG A 334 -0.71 -5.86 22.02
N PRO A 335 0.00 -4.80 21.66
CA PRO A 335 0.24 -4.45 20.27
C PRO A 335 1.23 -5.42 19.59
N VAL A 336 1.07 -5.59 18.28
CA VAL A 336 1.98 -6.29 17.39
C VAL A 336 2.22 -5.39 16.18
N VAL A 337 3.49 -5.10 15.88
CA VAL A 337 3.86 -4.30 14.72
C VAL A 337 3.95 -5.20 13.49
N ILE A 338 3.26 -4.83 12.41
CA ILE A 338 3.17 -5.59 11.16
C ILE A 338 3.73 -4.77 9.98
N ASP A 339 3.81 -5.37 8.79
CA ASP A 339 4.39 -4.76 7.56
C ASP A 339 5.83 -4.25 7.71
N LEU A 340 6.72 -5.18 8.05
CA LEU A 340 8.11 -4.90 8.34
C LEU A 340 9.00 -4.75 7.11
N ASP A 341 8.42 -4.68 5.91
CA ASP A 341 9.16 -4.77 4.64
C ASP A 341 10.06 -3.55 4.39
N ALA A 342 9.77 -2.43 5.05
CA ALA A 342 10.47 -1.16 4.90
C ALA A 342 11.53 -0.92 5.99
N ALA A 343 11.77 -1.90 6.86
CA ALA A 343 12.63 -1.70 8.02
C ALA A 343 14.07 -1.44 7.62
N HIS A 344 14.70 -0.48 8.30
CA HIS A 344 16.04 -0.02 8.01
C HIS A 344 16.69 0.58 9.25
N ARG A 345 17.96 0.97 9.17
CA ARG A 345 18.61 1.79 10.19
C ARG A 345 18.54 3.27 9.82
N GLY A 346 18.05 4.11 10.70
CA GLY A 346 17.87 5.54 10.42
C GLY A 346 17.48 6.34 11.67
N ALA A 347 17.11 7.60 11.47
CA ALA A 347 16.63 8.46 12.54
C ALA A 347 15.25 7.99 13.03
N SER A 348 15.04 7.87 14.36
CA SER A 348 13.73 7.53 14.91
C SER A 348 12.63 8.53 14.56
N ALA A 349 13.02 9.79 14.33
CA ALA A 349 12.13 10.86 13.86
C ALA A 349 11.40 10.50 12.55
N TYR A 350 11.96 9.59 11.75
CA TYR A 350 11.34 9.12 10.51
C TYR A 350 10.00 8.42 10.77
N ASP A 351 9.96 7.43 11.67
CA ASP A 351 8.71 6.71 11.98
C ASP A 351 7.71 7.59 12.72
N VAL A 352 8.20 8.43 13.64
CA VAL A 352 7.33 9.37 14.37
C VAL A 352 6.71 10.39 13.41
N GLY A 353 7.48 10.89 12.44
CA GLY A 353 6.97 11.77 11.39
C GLY A 353 6.00 11.07 10.43
N CYS A 354 6.25 9.80 10.09
CA CYS A 354 5.34 8.97 9.30
C CYS A 354 3.98 8.82 9.99
N LEU A 355 4.00 8.43 11.27
CA LEU A 355 2.79 8.28 12.08
C LEU A 355 2.04 9.60 12.17
N THR A 356 2.73 10.68 12.54
CA THR A 356 2.14 12.02 12.67
C THR A 356 1.46 12.45 11.38
N ALA A 357 2.14 12.30 10.24
CA ALA A 357 1.56 12.63 8.93
C ALA A 357 0.31 11.80 8.63
N SER A 358 0.37 10.48 8.83
CA SER A 358 -0.74 9.56 8.53
C SER A 358 -1.95 9.78 9.44
N THR A 359 -1.74 9.95 10.76
CA THR A 359 -2.78 10.16 11.76
C THR A 359 -3.51 11.49 11.55
N LEU A 360 -2.76 12.58 11.32
CA LEU A 360 -3.38 13.87 11.03
C LEU A 360 -4.15 13.85 9.71
N SER A 361 -3.59 13.25 8.64
CA SER A 361 -4.29 13.14 7.36
C SER A 361 -5.60 12.35 7.47
N LEU A 362 -5.60 11.28 8.27
CA LEU A 362 -6.81 10.48 8.52
C LEU A 362 -7.84 11.27 9.35
N ALA A 363 -7.40 12.06 10.32
CA ALA A 363 -8.27 12.88 11.16
C ALA A 363 -8.90 14.05 10.38
N GLU A 364 -8.12 14.69 9.50
CA GLU A 364 -8.57 15.70 8.55
C GLU A 364 -9.64 15.13 7.61
N ALA A 365 -9.38 13.97 7.00
CA ALA A 365 -10.34 13.29 6.12
C ALA A 365 -11.63 12.86 6.84
N ALA A 366 -11.54 12.55 8.13
CA ALA A 366 -12.69 12.23 8.98
C ALA A 366 -13.41 13.48 9.54
N GLY A 367 -12.98 14.69 9.18
CA GLY A 367 -13.54 15.95 9.71
C GLY A 367 -13.39 16.08 11.22
N SER A 368 -12.40 15.41 11.83
CA SER A 368 -12.18 15.37 13.27
C SER A 368 -10.71 15.61 13.65
N PRO A 369 -10.09 16.77 13.33
CA PRO A 369 -8.66 17.02 13.57
C PRO A 369 -8.24 16.80 15.03
N TRP A 370 -9.07 17.24 15.98
CA TRP A 370 -8.85 17.09 17.43
C TRP A 370 -8.65 15.63 17.87
N ARG A 371 -9.26 14.65 17.18
CA ARG A 371 -9.06 13.23 17.47
C ARG A 371 -7.64 12.77 17.12
N GLY A 372 -7.10 13.28 16.00
CA GLY A 372 -5.73 13.00 15.60
C GLY A 372 -4.73 13.53 16.61
N GLU A 373 -4.96 14.75 17.11
CA GLU A 373 -4.12 15.38 18.13
C GLU A 373 -4.13 14.60 19.46
N HIS A 374 -5.29 14.20 19.97
CA HIS A 374 -5.35 13.38 21.19
C HIS A 374 -4.71 12.01 21.03
N ALA A 375 -4.95 11.34 19.89
CA ALA A 375 -4.32 10.06 19.58
C ALA A 375 -2.79 10.16 19.57
N LEU A 376 -2.25 11.24 18.98
CA LEU A 376 -0.82 11.52 18.97
C LEU A 376 -0.29 11.87 20.37
N ALA A 377 -1.03 12.64 21.16
CA ALA A 377 -0.65 12.94 22.54
C ALA A 377 -0.52 11.65 23.37
N ASP A 378 -1.53 10.77 23.32
CA ASP A 378 -1.48 9.47 23.99
C ASP A 378 -0.35 8.58 23.46
N PHE A 379 -0.09 8.60 22.15
CA PHE A 379 1.05 7.90 21.57
C PHE A 379 2.38 8.42 22.13
N PHE A 380 2.56 9.75 22.17
CA PHE A 380 3.77 10.40 22.64
C PHE A 380 4.00 10.15 24.14
N ASP A 381 2.96 10.15 24.96
CA ASP A 381 3.04 9.77 26.38
C ASP A 381 3.59 8.34 26.54
N GLY A 382 3.09 7.40 25.73
CA GLY A 382 3.57 6.03 25.74
C GLY A 382 4.99 5.87 25.23
N TYR A 383 5.38 6.66 24.23
CA TYR A 383 6.74 6.66 23.69
C TYR A 383 7.73 7.20 24.73
N ASP A 384 7.46 8.37 25.30
CA ASP A 384 8.34 9.06 26.26
C ASP A 384 8.54 8.29 27.56
N ALA A 385 7.54 7.48 27.96
CA ALA A 385 7.65 6.57 29.10
C ALA A 385 8.71 5.46 28.95
N VAL A 386 9.17 5.18 27.73
CA VAL A 386 10.24 4.22 27.44
C VAL A 386 11.51 4.95 27.03
N ARG A 387 11.39 5.87 26.08
CA ARG A 387 12.52 6.58 25.47
C ARG A 387 12.14 8.02 25.20
N ARG A 388 13.04 8.96 25.50
CA ARG A 388 12.87 10.37 25.11
C ARG A 388 12.45 10.51 23.65
N LEU A 389 11.41 11.32 23.41
CA LEU A 389 10.96 11.64 22.06
C LEU A 389 12.09 12.18 21.17
N PRO A 390 12.06 11.88 19.86
CA PRO A 390 13.02 12.46 18.93
C PRO A 390 12.87 13.98 18.85
N ASP A 391 13.90 14.65 18.34
CA ASP A 391 13.86 16.11 18.16
C ASP A 391 12.61 16.55 17.37
N ARG A 392 11.90 17.55 17.90
CA ARG A 392 10.62 18.02 17.36
C ARG A 392 10.78 18.58 15.94
N TYR A 393 11.90 19.23 15.66
CA TYR A 393 12.16 19.81 14.35
C TYR A 393 12.39 18.70 13.32
N ALA A 394 13.20 17.68 13.66
CA ALA A 394 13.39 16.48 12.85
C ALA A 394 12.07 15.75 12.56
N VAL A 395 11.21 15.55 13.57
CA VAL A 395 9.88 14.94 13.41
C VAL A 395 9.01 15.77 12.46
N GLY A 396 9.04 17.10 12.60
CA GLY A 396 8.31 18.00 11.73
C GLY A 396 8.75 17.92 10.26
N VAL A 397 10.06 17.91 9.98
CA VAL A 397 10.59 17.77 8.60
C VAL A 397 10.13 16.45 7.98
N HIS A 398 10.24 15.33 8.71
CA HIS A 398 9.75 14.04 8.21
C HIS A 398 8.24 14.02 8.01
N THR A 399 7.47 14.66 8.91
CA THR A 399 6.00 14.80 8.78
C THR A 399 5.63 15.48 7.46
N VAL A 400 6.26 16.61 7.14
CA VAL A 400 6.05 17.30 5.86
C VAL A 400 6.40 16.40 4.68
N ALA A 401 7.56 15.72 4.74
CA ALA A 401 8.00 14.83 3.67
C ALA A 401 6.99 13.70 3.41
N PHE A 402 6.42 13.11 4.47
CA PHE A 402 5.40 12.08 4.34
C PHE A 402 4.06 12.59 3.81
N ARG A 403 3.62 13.79 4.24
CA ARG A 403 2.42 14.43 3.69
C ARG A 403 2.53 14.60 2.17
N ILE A 404 3.67 15.08 1.67
CA ILE A 404 3.91 15.22 0.22
C ILE A 404 3.94 13.85 -0.48
N ARG A 405 4.60 12.83 0.09
CA ARG A 405 4.67 11.48 -0.51
C ARG A 405 3.30 10.83 -0.68
N LYS A 406 2.39 11.06 0.27
CA LYS A 406 1.03 10.50 0.29
C LYS A 406 0.00 11.47 -0.33
N ALA A 407 0.41 12.67 -0.76
CA ALA A 407 -0.49 13.66 -1.35
C ALA A 407 -1.21 13.13 -2.58
N VAL A 408 -0.53 12.33 -3.42
CA VAL A 408 -1.09 11.74 -4.64
C VAL A 408 -1.93 10.46 -4.40
N ASP A 409 -2.01 9.96 -3.17
CA ASP A 409 -2.73 8.71 -2.91
C ASP A 409 -4.23 8.74 -3.25
N PRO A 410 -5.00 9.85 -3.11
CA PRO A 410 -6.42 9.88 -3.52
C PRO A 410 -6.59 9.53 -5.01
N PHE A 411 -5.69 10.07 -5.85
CA PHE A 411 -5.65 9.74 -7.28
C PHE A 411 -5.33 8.27 -7.51
N ARG A 412 -4.33 7.74 -6.79
CA ARG A 412 -3.95 6.33 -6.90
C ARG A 412 -5.05 5.41 -6.37
N ASP A 413 -5.82 5.82 -5.38
CA ASP A 413 -6.94 5.06 -4.81
C ASP A 413 -8.25 5.28 -5.57
N CYS A 414 -8.22 6.02 -6.68
CA CYS A 414 -9.38 6.27 -7.53
C CYS A 414 -10.54 6.94 -6.77
N ALA A 415 -10.22 7.82 -5.81
CA ALA A 415 -11.24 8.60 -5.11
C ALA A 415 -12.00 9.51 -6.10
N PRO A 416 -13.32 9.66 -5.97
CA PRO A 416 -14.11 10.47 -6.91
C PRO A 416 -13.72 11.95 -6.88
N ASP A 417 -13.47 12.49 -5.68
CA ASP A 417 -13.04 13.86 -5.36
C ASP A 417 -11.51 13.95 -5.20
N TRP A 418 -10.75 13.12 -5.94
CA TRP A 418 -9.31 13.03 -5.73
C TRP A 418 -8.59 14.36 -5.94
N ARG A 419 -9.05 15.22 -6.86
CA ARG A 419 -8.39 16.50 -7.17
C ARG A 419 -8.41 17.42 -5.97
N GLU A 420 -9.59 17.59 -5.36
CA GLU A 420 -9.83 18.36 -4.16
C GLU A 420 -9.03 17.80 -2.99
N GLN A 421 -9.01 16.47 -2.82
CA GLN A 421 -8.22 15.83 -1.76
C GLN A 421 -6.71 16.02 -1.95
N VAL A 422 -6.18 15.93 -3.19
CA VAL A 422 -4.76 16.19 -3.45
C VAL A 422 -4.42 17.66 -3.16
N ALA A 423 -5.26 18.60 -3.60
CA ALA A 423 -5.07 20.03 -3.33
C ALA A 423 -5.04 20.34 -1.83
N ALA A 424 -6.00 19.78 -1.07
CA ALA A 424 -6.03 19.91 0.38
C ALA A 424 -4.77 19.34 1.04
N ARG A 425 -4.30 18.16 0.62
CA ARG A 425 -3.07 17.55 1.17
C ARG A 425 -1.80 18.35 0.85
N VAL A 426 -1.72 18.97 -0.33
CA VAL A 426 -0.60 19.86 -0.69
C VAL A 426 -0.62 21.12 0.18
N ALA A 427 -1.80 21.74 0.35
CA ALA A 427 -1.95 22.91 1.23
C ALA A 427 -1.57 22.58 2.68
N ALA A 428 -2.02 21.42 3.17
CA ALA A 428 -1.73 20.96 4.53
C ALA A 428 -0.24 20.58 4.73
N ALA A 429 0.46 20.13 3.68
CA ALA A 429 1.90 19.92 3.72
C ALA A 429 2.67 21.26 3.76
N ARG A 430 2.21 22.26 3.02
CA ARG A 430 2.80 23.60 3.03
C ARG A 430 2.64 24.29 4.38
N ALA A 431 1.44 24.26 4.97
CA ALA A 431 1.20 24.81 6.29
C ALA A 431 2.13 24.18 7.35
N ALA A 432 2.28 22.85 7.32
CA ALA A 432 3.20 22.15 8.21
C ALA A 432 4.68 22.54 8.00
N LEU A 433 5.09 22.87 6.76
CA LEU A 433 6.44 23.37 6.50
C LEU A 433 6.68 24.76 7.09
N ASP A 434 5.68 25.63 7.04
CA ASP A 434 5.75 26.97 7.61
C ASP A 434 5.92 26.88 9.15
N ASP A 435 5.17 25.99 9.81
CA ASP A 435 5.31 25.72 11.25
C ASP A 435 6.70 25.20 11.63
N VAL A 436 7.24 24.27 10.84
CA VAL A 436 8.59 23.73 11.04
C VAL A 436 9.66 24.82 10.89
N SER A 437 9.49 25.71 9.92
CA SER A 437 10.44 26.82 9.67
C SER A 437 10.46 27.81 10.84
N VAL A 438 9.31 28.11 11.42
CA VAL A 438 9.22 28.93 12.64
C VAL A 438 9.89 28.22 13.82
N ALA A 439 9.64 26.93 14.01
CA ALA A 439 10.25 26.16 15.10
C ALA A 439 11.78 26.06 15.00
N GLY A 440 12.31 25.90 13.78
CA GLY A 440 13.75 25.83 13.51
C GLY A 440 14.49 27.16 13.68
N SER A 441 13.81 28.31 13.52
CA SER A 441 14.40 29.63 13.75
C SER A 441 14.61 29.99 15.24
N ARG A 442 14.00 29.22 16.15
CA ARG A 442 14.00 29.45 17.61
C ARG A 442 14.88 28.44 18.38
N ALA A 443 15.48 27.48 17.68
CA ALA A 443 16.41 26.49 18.22
C ALA A 443 17.83 26.87 17.79
#